data_AF-A0A090IQK6-F1
#
_entry.id   AF-A0A090IQK6-F1
#
_cell.length_a   1.000
_cell.length_b   1.000
_cell.length_c   1.000
_cell.angle_alpha   90.00
_cell.angle_beta   90.00
_cell.angle_gamma   90.00
#
_symmetry.space_group_name_H-M   'P 1'
#
loop_
_entity.id
_entity.type
_entity.pdbx_description
1 polymer ?
#
loop_
_entity_poly.entity_id
_entity_poly.type
_entity_poly.pdbx_seq_one_letter_code
_entity_poly.pdbx_strand_id
1 'polypeptide(L)' 'MFNLEGHCDWCRKPAMVLQHKYCDGAKYYACSGCNDYAKIDIREYNLAELQQAN' A
#
# COMPACT_ATOMS: atom_id res chain seq x y z
N MET A 1 -10.39 -6.59 -3.88
CA MET A 1 -11.06 -7.29 -2.76
C MET A 1 -9.99 -7.75 -1.78
N PHE A 2 -10.27 -7.81 -0.47
CA PHE A 2 -9.34 -8.34 0.53
C PHE A 2 -9.47 -9.87 0.56
N ASN A 3 -8.79 -10.56 -0.36
CA ASN A 3 -8.95 -11.99 -0.59
C ASN A 3 -7.65 -12.79 -0.46
N LEU A 4 -6.55 -12.15 -0.05
CA LEU A 4 -5.28 -12.79 0.22
C LEU A 4 -5.06 -12.88 1.72
N GLU A 5 -4.82 -14.07 2.27
CA GLU A 5 -4.35 -14.19 3.66
C GLU A 5 -2.89 -13.72 3.75
N GLY A 6 -2.59 -12.85 4.70
CA GLY A 6 -1.25 -12.30 4.86
C GLY A 6 -1.11 -11.43 6.11
N HIS A 7 -0.04 -10.64 6.14
CA HIS A 7 0.16 -9.60 7.15
C HIS A 7 -0.05 -8.23 6.54
N CYS A 8 -0.74 -7.35 7.26
CA CYS A 8 -0.85 -5.95 6.85
C CYS A 8 0.45 -5.20 7.13
N ASP A 9 1.01 -4.53 6.13
CA ASP A 9 2.27 -3.79 6.28
C ASP A 9 2.14 -2.56 7.20
N TRP A 10 0.94 -1.99 7.32
CA TRP A 10 0.67 -0.83 8.18
C TRP A 10 0.47 -1.20 9.64
N CYS A 11 -0.49 -2.08 9.96
CA CYS A 11 -0.77 -2.43 11.37
C CYS A 11 0.03 -3.64 11.87
N ARG A 12 0.79 -4.31 10.99
CA ARG A 12 1.63 -5.48 11.28
C ARG A 12 0.88 -6.70 11.85
N LYS A 13 -0.45 -6.73 11.68
CA LYS A 13 -1.32 -7.83 12.12
C LYS A 13 -1.63 -8.80 10.96
N PRO A 14 -1.82 -10.11 11.24
CA PRO A 14 -2.43 -11.02 10.29
C PRO A 14 -3.83 -10.56 9.91
N ALA A 15 -4.15 -10.59 8.61
CA ALA A 15 -5.46 -10.19 8.09
C ALA A 15 -5.68 -10.71 6.65
N MET A 16 -6.91 -10.60 6.18
CA MET A 16 -7.17 -10.56 4.74
C MET A 16 -6.69 -9.23 4.18
N VAL A 17 -5.80 -9.28 3.21
CA VAL A 17 -5.11 -8.12 2.65
C VAL A 17 -5.43 -7.91 1.17
N LEU A 18 -5.30 -6.66 0.74
CA LEU A 18 -5.32 -6.21 -0.64
C LEU A 18 -3.91 -5.79 -1.03
N GLN A 19 -3.44 -6.26 -2.19
CA GLN A 19 -2.17 -5.83 -2.74
C GLN A 19 -2.29 -4.41 -3.31
N HIS A 20 -1.30 -3.59 -2.99
CA HIS A 20 -1.04 -2.28 -3.55
C HIS A 20 0.31 -2.27 -4.27
N LYS A 21 0.44 -1.40 -5.28
CA LYS A 21 1.66 -1.24 -6.07
C LYS A 21 2.05 0.23 -6.13
N TYR A 22 3.31 0.54 -5.81
CA TYR A 22 3.92 1.86 -5.90
C TYR A 22 4.50 2.06 -7.32
N CYS A 23 4.83 3.30 -7.70
CA CYS A 23 5.32 3.62 -9.05
C CYS A 23 6.70 3.01 -9.35
N ASP A 24 7.51 2.77 -8.33
CA ASP A 24 8.80 2.08 -8.39
C ASP A 24 8.67 0.55 -8.60
N GLY A 25 7.44 0.01 -8.50
CA GLY A 25 7.15 -1.41 -8.61
C GLY A 25 7.10 -2.17 -7.27
N ALA A 26 7.37 -1.51 -6.14
CA ALA A 26 7.24 -2.11 -4.82
C ALA A 26 5.78 -2.52 -4.55
N LYS A 27 5.62 -3.64 -3.82
CA LYS A 27 4.32 -4.25 -3.52
C LYS A 27 4.14 -4.30 -2.02
N TYR A 28 3.02 -3.73 -1.55
CA TYR A 28 2.63 -3.74 -0.14
C TYR A 28 1.20 -4.23 0.00
N TYR A 29 0.84 -4.66 1.19
CA TYR A 29 -0.41 -5.35 1.47
C TYR A 29 -1.12 -4.69 2.65
N ALA A 30 -2.32 -4.18 2.41
CA ALA A 30 -3.12 -3.50 3.44
C ALA A 30 -4.35 -4.32 3.80
N CYS A 31 -4.70 -4.38 5.08
CA CYS A 31 -6.01 -4.87 5.51
C CYS A 31 -7.09 -3.79 5.28
N SER A 32 -8.36 -4.18 5.40
CA SER A 32 -9.49 -3.25 5.20
C SER A 32 -9.45 -2.01 6.09
N GLY A 33 -9.03 -2.13 7.35
CA GLY A 33 -8.91 -1.00 8.27
C GLY A 33 -7.74 -0.05 7.98
N CYS A 34 -6.72 -0.50 7.24
CA CYS A 34 -5.54 0.32 6.90
C CYS A 34 -5.54 0.79 5.43
N ASN A 35 -6.46 0.30 4.61
CA ASN A 35 -6.43 0.50 3.16
C ASN A 35 -6.52 1.96 2.72
N ASP A 36 -7.26 2.80 3.44
CA ASP A 36 -7.37 4.22 3.07
C ASP A 36 -6.09 4.99 3.40
N TYR A 37 -5.44 4.68 4.53
CA TYR A 37 -4.10 5.18 4.84
C TYR A 37 -3.07 4.70 3.82
N ALA A 38 -3.14 3.43 3.42
CA ALA A 38 -2.25 2.87 2.41
C ALA A 38 -2.36 3.62 1.07
N LYS A 39 -3.59 3.91 0.61
CA LYS A 39 -3.81 4.68 -0.63
C LYS A 39 -3.22 6.09 -0.56
N ILE A 40 -3.29 6.75 0.59
CA ILE A 40 -2.73 8.09 0.79
C ILE A 40 -1.20 8.02 0.70
N ASP A 41 -0.59 7.11 1.46
CA ASP A 41 0.87 6.90 1.48
C ASP A 41 1.44 6.60 0.09
N ILE A 42 0.80 5.68 -0.66
CA ILE A 42 1.18 5.37 -2.05
C ILE A 42 1.09 6.60 -2.96
N ARG A 43 0.02 7.39 -2.81
CA ARG A 43 -0.18 8.59 -3.63
C ARG A 43 0.91 9.61 -3.34
N GLU A 44 1.22 9.85 -2.08
CA GLU A 44 2.25 10.80 -1.67
C GLU A 44 3.64 10.37 -2.17
N TYR A 45 3.98 9.10 -2.01
CA TYR A 45 5.21 8.53 -2.55
C TYR A 45 5.29 8.72 -4.07
N ASN A 46 4.25 8.33 -4.81
CA ASN A 46 4.24 8.42 -6.26
C ASN A 46 4.37 9.88 -6.76
N LEU A 47 3.78 10.85 -6.05
CA LEU A 47 3.93 12.27 -6.37
C LEU A 47 5.36 12.76 -6.13
N ALA A 48 5.99 12.33 -5.04
CA ALA A 48 7.37 12.67 -4.71
C ALA A 48 8.36 12.09 -5.73
N GLU A 49 8.16 10.85 -6.18
CA GLU A 49 9.00 10.23 -7.22
C GLU A 49 8.85 10.94 -8.57
N LEU A 50 7.62 11.34 -8.94
CA LEU A 50 7.38 12.12 -10.16
C LEU A 50 8.02 13.51 -10.12
N GLN A 51 8.11 14.13 -8.94
CA GLN A 51 8.78 15.42 -8.76
C GLN A 51 10.30 15.30 -8.86
N GLN A 52 10.89 14.20 -8.37
CA GLN A 52 12.34 13.94 -8.47
C GLN A 52 12.80 13.58 -9.89
N ALA A 53 11.90 13.08 -10.73
CA ALA A 53 12.18 12.72 -12.12
C ALA A 53 12.15 13.92 -13.10
N ASN A 54 11.75 15.11 -12.64
CA ASN A 54 11.71 16.37 -13.41
C ASN A 54 12.86 17.30 -13.04
#